data_AF-A0A6J4PMR9-F1
#
_entry.id   AF-A0A6J4PMR9-F1
#
_cell.length_a   1.000
_cell.length_b   1.000
_cell.length_c   1.000
_cell.angle_alpha   90.00
_cell.angle_beta   90.00
_cell.angle_gamma   90.00
#
_symmetry.space_group_name_H-M   'P 1'
#
loop_
_entity.id
_entity.type
_entity.pdbx_description
1 polymer ?
#
loop_
_entity_poly.entity_id
_entity_poly.type
_entity_poly.pdbx_seq_one_letter_code
_entity_poly.pdbx_strand_id
1 'polypeptide(L)'
;MYAEYRKVVVAAVLFFGACEALAQEAKAQAETGALADGVSSMVGIAAGAPLNPLLPVFGAALKAAAFQHAESLPETERPRAYAMAAAGWQGSAAGNACVAVSAVSGGAFLPACIVVGVAWGWNTWNASEGERRDAQRCAVLRASAGNPKLRCASMRHRIELAAASTPTFIAAQDLVAP
;
A
#
# COMPACT_ATOMS: atom_id res chain seq x y z
N MET A 1 -14.75 -25.06 15.41
CA MET A 1 -14.48 -24.52 14.06
C MET A 1 -14.25 -23.00 14.04
N TYR A 2 -15.04 -22.17 14.73
CA TYR A 2 -14.86 -20.70 14.74
C TYR A 2 -13.56 -20.18 15.38
N ALA A 3 -13.00 -20.88 16.37
CA ALA A 3 -11.80 -20.43 17.08
C ALA A 3 -10.51 -20.49 16.25
N GLU A 4 -10.38 -21.49 15.38
CA GLU A 4 -9.22 -21.65 14.49
C GLU A 4 -9.25 -20.60 13.36
N TYR A 5 -10.41 -20.35 12.77
CA TYR A 5 -10.59 -19.28 11.78
C TYR A 5 -10.25 -17.89 12.35
N ARG A 6 -10.63 -17.62 13.59
CA ARG A 6 -10.34 -16.35 14.26
C ARG A 6 -8.84 -16.12 14.45
N LYS A 7 -8.07 -17.17 14.77
CA LYS A 7 -6.60 -17.09 14.87
C LYS A 7 -5.95 -16.82 13.52
N VAL A 8 -6.44 -17.46 12.45
CA VAL A 8 -5.92 -17.26 11.08
C VAL A 8 -6.21 -15.84 10.59
N VAL A 9 -7.41 -15.32 10.84
CA VAL A 9 -7.78 -13.93 10.47
C VAL A 9 -6.95 -12.92 11.25
N VAL A 10 -6.77 -13.12 12.55
CA VAL A 10 -5.92 -12.24 13.38
C VAL A 10 -4.46 -12.31 12.95
N ALA A 11 -3.94 -13.51 12.66
CA ALA A 11 -2.58 -13.69 12.16
C ALA A 11 -2.38 -13.03 10.79
N ALA A 12 -3.35 -13.16 9.87
CA ALA A 12 -3.29 -12.50 8.57
C ALA A 12 -3.29 -10.97 8.71
N VAL A 13 -4.18 -10.41 9.52
CA VAL A 13 -4.25 -8.96 9.79
C VAL A 13 -2.95 -8.45 10.42
N LEU A 14 -2.36 -9.19 11.37
CA LEU A 14 -1.08 -8.84 11.99
C LEU A 14 0.11 -8.96 11.01
N PHE A 15 0.07 -9.93 10.09
CA PHE A 15 1.10 -10.12 9.07
C PHE A 15 1.10 -8.99 8.04
N PHE A 16 -0.08 -8.47 7.67
CA PHE A 16 -0.20 -7.31 6.77
C PHE A 16 0.30 -6.01 7.42
N GLY A 17 0.11 -5.83 8.74
CA GLY A 17 0.59 -4.63 9.45
C GLY A 17 2.11 -4.54 9.65
N ALA A 18 2.84 -5.67 9.56
CA ALA A 18 4.28 -5.70 9.80
C ALA A 18 5.14 -5.40 8.56
N CYS A 19 4.54 -5.29 7.37
CA CYS A 19 5.28 -5.18 6.11
C CYS A 19 5.60 -3.72 5.69
N GLU A 20 5.28 -2.71 6.52
CA GLU A 20 5.37 -1.29 6.12
C GLU A 20 6.73 -0.61 6.37
N ALA A 21 7.74 -1.30 6.88
CA ALA A 21 8.95 -0.64 7.37
C ALA A 21 10.02 -0.28 6.31
N LEU A 22 9.78 -0.47 5.01
CA LEU A 22 10.80 -0.18 3.99
C LEU A 22 10.28 0.79 2.93
N ALA A 23 10.88 1.97 2.90
CA ALA A 23 10.74 2.98 1.85
C ALA A 23 11.29 2.43 0.51
N GLN A 24 10.49 1.61 -0.14
CA GLN A 24 10.62 1.24 -1.55
C GLN A 24 9.95 2.32 -2.41
N GLU A 25 10.33 2.42 -3.68
CA GLU A 25 9.77 3.39 -4.66
C GLU A 25 8.25 3.57 -4.47
N ALA A 26 7.74 4.80 -4.58
CA ALA A 26 6.30 5.10 -4.48
C ALA A 26 5.41 4.13 -5.29
N LYS A 27 5.91 3.63 -6.44
CA LYS A 27 5.26 2.57 -7.23
C LYS A 27 5.11 1.25 -6.47
N ALA A 28 6.19 0.75 -5.88
CA ALA A 28 6.18 -0.48 -5.08
C ALA A 28 5.28 -0.34 -3.83
N GLN A 29 5.26 0.82 -3.17
CA GLN A 29 4.32 1.11 -2.08
C GLN A 29 2.86 1.09 -2.56
N ALA A 30 2.60 1.60 -3.76
CA ALA A 30 1.27 1.56 -4.35
C ALA A 30 0.85 0.13 -4.75
N GLU A 31 1.77 -0.68 -5.28
CA GLU A 31 1.53 -2.09 -5.62
C GLU A 31 1.25 -2.93 -4.38
N THR A 32 2.09 -2.81 -3.35
CA THR A 32 1.89 -3.48 -2.06
C THR A 32 0.58 -3.04 -1.39
N GLY A 33 0.25 -1.75 -1.42
CA GLY A 33 -1.03 -1.23 -0.96
C GLY A 33 -2.21 -1.81 -1.74
N ALA A 34 -2.13 -1.87 -3.07
CA ALA A 34 -3.19 -2.42 -3.93
C ALA A 34 -3.46 -3.91 -3.65
N LEU A 35 -2.38 -4.68 -3.42
CA LEU A 35 -2.44 -6.08 -3.01
C LEU A 35 -3.05 -6.23 -1.61
N ALA A 36 -2.56 -5.48 -0.63
CA ALA A 36 -3.07 -5.49 0.74
C ALA A 36 -4.57 -5.14 0.79
N ASP A 37 -5.00 -4.16 0.00
CA ASP A 37 -6.40 -3.78 -0.13
C ASP A 37 -7.24 -4.90 -0.76
N GLY A 38 -6.73 -5.55 -1.80
CA GLY A 38 -7.39 -6.69 -2.44
C GLY A 38 -7.58 -7.86 -1.47
N VAL A 39 -6.52 -8.24 -0.76
CA VAL A 39 -6.56 -9.35 0.20
C VAL A 39 -7.46 -9.02 1.39
N SER A 40 -7.33 -7.84 1.99
CA SER A 40 -8.17 -7.42 3.11
C SER A 40 -9.65 -7.31 2.73
N SER A 41 -9.98 -6.88 1.50
CA SER A 41 -11.34 -6.91 0.97
C SER A 41 -11.91 -8.33 0.91
N MET A 42 -11.13 -9.30 0.40
CA MET A 42 -11.54 -10.70 0.35
C MET A 42 -11.75 -11.29 1.75
N VAL A 43 -10.87 -10.95 2.70
CA VAL A 43 -11.02 -11.34 4.12
C VAL A 43 -12.29 -10.73 4.71
N GLY A 44 -12.58 -9.46 4.44
CA GLY A 44 -13.80 -8.80 4.88
C GLY A 44 -15.06 -9.50 4.35
N ILE A 45 -15.09 -9.82 3.06
CA ILE A 45 -16.20 -10.56 2.43
C ILE A 45 -16.35 -11.94 3.09
N ALA A 46 -15.26 -12.70 3.23
CA ALA A 46 -15.28 -14.01 3.86
C ALA A 46 -15.71 -13.97 5.34
N ALA A 47 -15.41 -12.87 6.04
CA ALA A 47 -15.84 -12.61 7.42
C ALA A 47 -17.30 -12.15 7.53
N GLY A 48 -18.03 -12.03 6.42
CA GLY A 48 -19.44 -11.64 6.39
C GLY A 48 -19.69 -10.13 6.38
N ALA A 49 -18.69 -9.31 6.01
CA ALA A 49 -18.91 -7.89 5.78
C ALA A 49 -19.93 -7.70 4.64
N PRO A 50 -20.84 -6.71 4.73
CA PRO A 50 -21.87 -6.44 3.73
C PRO A 50 -21.28 -5.73 2.50
N LEU A 51 -20.33 -6.37 1.82
CA LEU A 51 -19.65 -5.88 0.63
C LEU A 51 -20.22 -6.58 -0.61
N ASN A 52 -20.42 -5.82 -1.70
CA ASN A 52 -20.81 -6.39 -2.99
C ASN A 52 -19.71 -7.34 -3.51
N PRO A 53 -20.01 -8.60 -3.86
CA PRO A 53 -19.02 -9.57 -4.31
C PRO A 53 -18.33 -9.21 -5.64
N LEU A 54 -18.83 -8.24 -6.40
CA LEU A 54 -18.17 -7.70 -7.59
C LEU A 54 -17.14 -6.61 -7.29
N LEU A 55 -17.11 -6.06 -6.07
CA LEU A 55 -16.16 -5.02 -5.67
C LEU A 55 -14.69 -5.41 -5.88
N PRO A 56 -14.24 -6.65 -5.63
CA PRO A 56 -12.85 -7.03 -5.88
C PRO A 56 -12.49 -6.94 -7.38
N VAL A 57 -13.41 -7.30 -8.28
CA VAL A 57 -13.18 -7.27 -9.73
C VAL A 57 -13.14 -5.83 -10.23
N PHE A 58 -14.14 -5.02 -9.87
CA PHE A 58 -14.17 -3.60 -10.24
C PHE A 58 -13.00 -2.83 -9.61
N GLY A 59 -12.67 -3.14 -8.35
CA GLY A 59 -11.54 -2.56 -7.64
C GLY A 59 -10.20 -2.89 -8.30
N ALA A 60 -10.02 -4.13 -8.78
CA ALA A 60 -8.82 -4.50 -9.54
C ALA A 60 -8.70 -3.72 -10.86
N ALA A 61 -9.80 -3.56 -11.61
CA ALA A 61 -9.81 -2.77 -12.83
C ALA A 61 -9.49 -1.29 -12.57
N LEU A 62 -10.07 -0.70 -11.51
CA LEU A 62 -9.79 0.67 -11.07
C LEU A 62 -8.32 0.86 -10.68
N LYS A 63 -7.73 -0.09 -9.95
CA LYS A 63 -6.31 -0.07 -9.59
C LYS A 63 -5.42 -0.14 -10.83
N ALA A 64 -5.73 -1.05 -11.76
CA ALA A 64 -5.00 -1.16 -13.03
C ALA A 64 -5.06 0.14 -13.85
N ALA A 65 -6.26 0.73 -13.97
CA ALA A 65 -6.44 2.02 -14.64
C ALA A 65 -5.68 3.15 -13.95
N ALA A 66 -5.66 3.17 -12.60
CA ALA A 66 -4.89 4.15 -11.83
C ALA A 66 -3.38 4.01 -12.06
N PHE A 67 -2.86 2.77 -12.15
CA PHE A 67 -1.46 2.53 -12.48
C PHE A 67 -1.11 2.94 -13.91
N GLN A 68 -1.94 2.59 -14.90
CA GLN A 68 -1.76 3.03 -16.27
C GLN A 68 -1.77 4.57 -16.37
N HIS A 69 -2.68 5.22 -15.66
CA HIS A 69 -2.72 6.68 -15.60
C HIS A 69 -1.45 7.24 -14.96
N ALA A 70 -1.01 6.71 -13.83
CA ALA A 70 0.22 7.14 -13.16
C ALA A 70 1.46 6.99 -14.08
N GLU A 71 1.53 5.90 -14.86
CA GLU A 71 2.60 5.68 -15.84
C GLU A 71 2.56 6.64 -17.02
N SER A 72 1.36 7.09 -17.40
CA SER A 72 1.18 8.08 -18.49
C SER A 72 1.56 9.51 -18.08
N LEU A 73 1.68 9.78 -16.78
CA LEU A 73 2.02 11.11 -16.27
C LEU A 73 3.50 11.44 -16.47
N PRO A 74 3.85 12.73 -16.59
CA PRO A 74 5.23 13.18 -16.60
C PRO A 74 6.00 12.67 -15.38
N GLU A 75 7.30 12.42 -15.53
CA GLU A 75 8.23 12.00 -14.46
C GLU A 75 8.15 12.88 -13.19
N THR A 76 7.73 14.13 -13.33
CA THR A 76 7.56 15.09 -12.22
C THR A 76 6.30 14.85 -11.40
N GLU A 77 5.25 14.28 -12.00
CA GLU A 77 3.94 14.07 -11.38
C GLU A 77 3.70 12.60 -10.99
N ARG A 78 4.35 11.68 -11.69
CA ARG A 78 4.26 10.24 -11.46
C ARG A 78 4.49 9.82 -10.00
N PRO A 79 5.52 10.31 -9.27
CA PRO A 79 5.71 9.95 -7.86
C PRO A 79 4.54 10.40 -6.97
N ARG A 80 3.92 11.53 -7.29
CA ARG A 80 2.75 12.04 -6.56
C ARG A 80 1.52 11.18 -6.82
N ALA A 81 1.31 10.75 -8.05
CA ALA A 81 0.20 9.86 -8.40
C ALA A 81 0.34 8.50 -7.71
N TYR A 82 1.54 7.92 -7.70
CA TYR A 82 1.79 6.69 -6.95
C TYR A 82 1.66 6.88 -5.44
N ALA A 83 2.14 8.00 -4.88
CA ALA A 83 1.94 8.30 -3.46
C ALA A 83 0.45 8.42 -3.08
N MET A 84 -0.37 9.01 -3.96
CA MET A 84 -1.82 9.05 -3.74
C MET A 84 -2.45 7.66 -3.80
N ALA A 85 -2.05 6.85 -4.78
CA ALA A 85 -2.51 5.47 -4.90
C ALA A 85 -2.11 4.64 -3.66
N ALA A 86 -0.85 4.73 -3.23
CA ALA A 86 -0.36 4.06 -2.03
C ALA A 86 -1.15 4.46 -0.79
N ALA A 87 -1.35 5.77 -0.57
CA ALA A 87 -2.14 6.28 0.54
C ALA A 87 -3.60 5.78 0.51
N GLY A 88 -4.23 5.83 -0.66
CA GLY A 88 -5.61 5.35 -0.83
C GLY A 88 -5.74 3.85 -0.57
N TRP A 89 -4.88 3.04 -1.16
CA TRP A 89 -4.97 1.59 -1.04
C TRP A 89 -4.54 1.08 0.33
N GLN A 90 -3.48 1.62 0.93
CA GLN A 90 -3.10 1.24 2.30
C GLN A 90 -4.16 1.69 3.31
N GLY A 91 -4.74 2.89 3.14
CA GLY A 91 -5.86 3.34 3.96
C GLY A 91 -7.09 2.43 3.83
N SER A 92 -7.44 2.05 2.61
CA SER A 92 -8.52 1.09 2.35
C SER A 92 -8.23 -0.28 2.97
N ALA A 93 -6.99 -0.77 2.85
CA ALA A 93 -6.56 -2.03 3.46
C ALA A 93 -6.69 -2.02 4.99
N ALA A 94 -6.24 -0.94 5.64
CA ALA A 94 -6.36 -0.76 7.08
C ALA A 94 -7.84 -0.68 7.52
N GLY A 95 -8.67 0.01 6.75
CA GLY A 95 -10.12 0.07 6.96
C GLY A 95 -10.78 -1.31 6.87
N ASN A 96 -10.48 -2.07 5.80
CA ASN A 96 -11.00 -3.42 5.60
C ASN A 96 -10.54 -4.40 6.69
N ALA A 97 -9.28 -4.30 7.12
CA ALA A 97 -8.77 -5.08 8.24
C ALA A 97 -9.54 -4.77 9.54
N CYS A 98 -9.77 -3.48 9.83
CA CYS A 98 -10.60 -3.09 10.97
C CYS A 98 -12.04 -3.62 10.85
N VAL A 99 -12.66 -3.53 9.67
CA VAL A 99 -14.01 -4.04 9.42
C VAL A 99 -14.09 -5.54 9.66
N ALA A 100 -13.11 -6.31 9.20
CA ALA A 100 -13.04 -7.75 9.44
C ALA A 100 -12.95 -8.06 10.94
N VAL A 101 -12.11 -7.32 11.68
CA VAL A 101 -12.00 -7.46 13.15
C VAL A 101 -13.30 -7.05 13.86
N SER A 102 -13.96 -5.98 13.41
CA SER A 102 -15.25 -5.53 13.92
C SER A 102 -16.32 -6.59 13.71
N ALA A 103 -16.43 -7.15 12.51
CA ALA A 103 -17.40 -8.19 12.17
C ALA A 103 -17.27 -9.43 13.08
N VAL A 104 -16.04 -9.91 13.31
CA VAL A 104 -15.82 -11.07 14.21
C VAL A 104 -16.07 -10.77 15.70
N SER A 105 -16.14 -9.49 16.07
CA SER A 105 -16.47 -9.01 17.42
C SER A 105 -17.94 -8.58 17.60
N GLY A 106 -18.80 -8.78 16.59
CA GLY A 106 -20.21 -8.42 16.64
C GLY A 106 -20.56 -7.03 16.11
N GLY A 107 -19.64 -6.36 15.41
CA GLY A 107 -19.94 -5.17 14.59
C GLY A 107 -19.97 -3.82 15.32
N ALA A 108 -19.69 -3.78 16.62
CA ALA A 108 -19.94 -2.60 17.48
C ALA A 108 -19.14 -1.34 17.09
N PHE A 109 -18.04 -1.45 16.34
CA PHE A 109 -17.17 -0.32 15.99
C PHE A 109 -16.95 -0.16 14.48
N LEU A 110 -17.86 -0.66 13.64
CA LEU A 110 -17.83 -0.47 12.19
C LEU A 110 -17.56 0.98 11.74
N PRO A 111 -18.20 2.02 12.33
CA PRO A 111 -17.92 3.41 11.94
C PRO A 111 -16.49 3.87 12.23
N ALA A 112 -15.86 3.34 13.28
CA ALA A 112 -14.49 3.69 13.65
C ALA A 112 -13.48 3.19 12.60
N CYS A 113 -13.81 2.13 11.85
CA CYS A 113 -12.93 1.58 10.82
C CYS A 113 -12.72 2.52 9.63
N ILE A 114 -13.68 3.42 9.35
CA ILE A 114 -13.49 4.50 8.38
C ILE A 114 -12.40 5.46 8.87
N VAL A 115 -12.43 5.82 10.16
CA VAL A 115 -11.42 6.71 10.77
C VAL A 115 -10.05 6.05 10.75
N VAL A 116 -9.96 4.75 11.06
CA VAL A 116 -8.70 3.98 10.96
C VAL A 116 -8.15 4.03 9.54
N GLY A 117 -8.97 3.76 8.53
CA GLY A 117 -8.53 3.79 7.14
C GLY A 117 -8.07 5.18 6.68
N VAL A 118 -8.81 6.24 7.03
CA VAL A 118 -8.43 7.63 6.70
C VAL A 118 -7.13 8.03 7.42
N ALA A 119 -7.00 7.72 8.71
CA ALA A 119 -5.82 8.05 9.49
C ALA A 119 -4.58 7.34 8.92
N TRP A 120 -4.72 6.06 8.54
CA TRP A 120 -3.64 5.30 7.94
C TRP A 120 -3.24 5.85 6.57
N GLY A 121 -4.21 6.10 5.69
CA GLY A 121 -3.93 6.70 4.39
C GLY A 121 -3.28 8.08 4.50
N TRP A 122 -3.69 8.90 5.48
CA TRP A 122 -3.05 10.18 5.77
C TRP A 122 -1.60 10.01 6.24
N ASN A 123 -1.33 9.03 7.10
CA ASN A 123 0.02 8.71 7.55
C ASN A 123 0.91 8.28 6.38
N THR A 124 0.45 7.36 5.53
CA THR A 124 1.15 6.92 4.32
C THR A 124 1.43 8.09 3.37
N TRP A 125 0.44 8.98 3.18
CA TRP A 125 0.62 10.19 2.38
C TRP A 125 1.73 11.10 2.94
N ASN A 126 1.76 11.32 4.25
CA ASN A 126 2.79 12.14 4.89
C ASN A 126 4.16 11.48 4.83
N ALA A 127 4.25 10.16 4.97
CA ALA A 127 5.51 9.42 4.83
C ALA A 127 6.14 9.60 3.43
N SER A 128 5.31 9.75 2.39
CA SER A 128 5.76 10.02 1.02
C SER A 128 6.19 11.48 0.75
N GLU A 129 6.06 12.40 1.71
CA GLU A 129 6.25 13.83 1.48
C GLU A 129 7.66 14.17 1.00
N GLY A 130 8.69 13.50 1.54
CA GLY A 130 10.08 13.69 1.11
C GLY A 130 10.26 13.41 -0.38
N GLU A 131 9.73 12.30 -0.87
CA GLU A 131 9.82 11.91 -2.29
C GLU A 131 9.09 12.89 -3.21
N ARG A 132 7.93 13.37 -2.77
CA ARG A 132 7.15 14.37 -3.51
C ARG A 132 7.92 15.70 -3.61
N ARG A 133 8.55 16.15 -2.52
CA ARG A 133 9.37 17.37 -2.51
C ARG A 133 10.64 17.22 -3.36
N ASP A 134 11.28 16.05 -3.32
CA ASP A 134 12.48 15.79 -4.12
C ASP A 134 12.18 15.75 -5.62
N ALA A 135 11.06 15.14 -6.01
CA ALA A 135 10.58 15.16 -7.39
C ALA A 135 10.29 16.60 -7.88
N GLN A 136 9.64 17.42 -7.04
CA GLN A 136 9.40 18.83 -7.34
C GLN A 136 10.70 19.64 -7.47
N ARG A 137 11.65 19.49 -6.55
CA ARG A 137 12.96 20.17 -6.63
C ARG A 137 13.70 19.79 -7.89
N CYS A 138 13.65 18.51 -8.28
CA CYS A 138 14.26 18.06 -9.53
C CYS A 138 13.59 18.68 -10.76
N ALA A 139 12.26 18.80 -10.77
CA ALA A 139 11.52 19.48 -11.83
C ALA A 139 11.97 20.93 -12.00
N VAL A 140 12.08 21.67 -10.89
CA VAL A 140 12.54 23.07 -10.89
C VAL A 140 13.97 23.19 -11.42
N LEU A 141 14.88 22.30 -11.00
CA LEU A 141 16.27 22.30 -11.47
C LEU A 141 16.39 22.04 -12.98
N ARG A 142 15.59 21.13 -13.53
CA ARG A 142 15.55 20.88 -14.98
C ARG A 142 15.06 22.10 -15.75
N ALA A 143 14.03 22.77 -15.23
CA ALA A 143 13.49 23.98 -15.83
C ALA A 143 14.52 25.13 -15.80
N SER A 144 15.19 25.35 -14.67
CA SER A 144 16.21 26.41 -14.55
C SER A 144 17.46 26.13 -15.38
N ALA A 145 17.84 24.86 -15.54
CA ALA A 145 19.01 24.47 -16.33
C ALA A 145 18.72 24.37 -17.84
N GLY A 146 17.46 24.51 -18.27
CA GLY A 146 17.04 24.27 -19.66
C GLY A 146 17.32 22.85 -20.16
N ASN A 147 17.57 21.90 -19.26
CA ASN A 147 17.97 20.53 -19.60
C ASN A 147 16.94 19.53 -19.06
N PRO A 148 16.02 19.04 -19.92
CA PRO A 148 14.98 18.10 -19.50
C PRO A 148 15.54 16.72 -19.14
N LYS A 149 16.77 16.39 -19.53
CA LYS A 149 17.40 15.08 -19.27
C LYS A 149 18.27 15.07 -18.00
N LEU A 150 18.33 16.16 -17.26
CA LEU A 150 19.16 16.27 -16.06
C LEU A 150 18.68 15.25 -15.01
N ARG A 151 19.56 14.33 -14.59
CA ARG A 151 19.28 13.33 -13.55
C ARG A 151 19.65 13.90 -12.18
N CYS A 152 18.67 14.01 -11.28
CA CYS A 152 18.90 14.56 -9.95
C CYS A 152 19.40 13.46 -8.99
N ALA A 153 20.51 13.74 -8.30
CA ALA A 153 21.20 12.80 -7.43
C ALA A 153 20.37 12.34 -6.20
N SER A 154 19.39 13.13 -5.75
CA SER A 154 18.53 12.78 -4.61
C SER A 154 17.72 11.50 -4.84
N MET A 155 17.39 11.16 -6.09
CA MET A 155 16.74 9.88 -6.42
C MET A 155 17.73 8.70 -6.47
N ARG A 156 19.02 8.95 -6.77
CA ARG A 156 20.03 7.89 -6.94
C ARG A 156 20.41 7.24 -5.61
N HIS A 157 20.52 8.02 -4.53
CA HIS A 157 20.98 7.52 -3.24
C HIS A 157 20.00 6.55 -2.57
N ARG A 158 18.69 6.70 -2.81
CA ARG A 158 17.66 5.74 -2.35
C ARG A 158 17.56 4.49 -3.22
N ILE A 159 17.75 4.61 -4.54
CA ILE A 159 17.77 3.44 -5.43
C ILE A 159 18.92 2.50 -5.04
N GLU A 160 20.09 3.05 -4.70
CA GLU A 160 21.23 2.26 -4.24
C GLU A 160 20.98 1.63 -2.87
N LEU A 161 20.30 2.32 -1.94
CA LEU A 161 19.90 1.74 -0.65
C LEU A 161 18.80 0.66 -0.78
N ALA A 162 17.81 0.86 -1.64
CA ALA A 162 16.72 -0.08 -1.90
C ALA A 162 17.20 -1.34 -2.63
N ALA A 163 18.17 -1.20 -3.55
CA ALA A 163 18.82 -2.34 -4.21
C ALA A 163 19.72 -3.13 -3.25
N ALA A 164 20.43 -2.43 -2.34
CA ALA A 164 21.26 -3.07 -1.31
C ALA A 164 20.45 -3.79 -0.22
N SER A 165 19.18 -3.40 0.00
CA SER A 165 18.35 -3.96 1.05
C SER A 165 17.44 -5.11 0.60
N THR A 166 17.67 -5.72 -0.57
CA THR A 166 16.94 -6.94 -0.96
C THR A 166 17.22 -8.01 0.10
N PRO A 167 16.27 -8.35 0.99
CA PRO A 167 16.49 -9.46 1.90
C PRO A 167 16.46 -10.68 1.01
N THR A 168 17.59 -11.39 0.90
CA THR A 168 17.59 -12.76 0.41
C THR A 168 16.56 -13.48 1.27
N PHE A 169 15.43 -13.87 0.68
CA PHE A 169 14.40 -14.66 1.32
C PHE A 169 15.10 -15.88 1.91
N ILE A 170 15.30 -15.89 3.23
CA ILE A 170 15.61 -17.13 3.94
C ILE A 170 14.35 -17.96 3.77
N ALA A 171 14.47 -18.98 2.93
CA ALA A 171 13.47 -19.99 2.72
C ALA A 171 13.16 -20.67 4.06
N ALA A 172 12.12 -20.19 4.75
CA ALA A 172 11.48 -20.93 5.82
C ALA A 172 10.55 -21.98 5.19
N GLN A 173 11.15 -22.96 4.51
CA GLN A 173 10.45 -24.20 4.12
C GLN A 173 10.95 -25.44 4.88
N ASP A 174 11.98 -25.34 5.73
CA ASP A 174 12.45 -26.47 6.52
C ASP A 174 12.12 -26.31 8.01
N LEU A 175 10.89 -26.68 8.37
CA LEU A 175 10.57 -27.22 9.69
C LEU A 175 9.61 -28.40 9.48
N VAL A 176 10.17 -29.47 8.94
CA VAL A 176 9.64 -30.82 9.04
C VAL A 176 9.52 -31.17 10.52
N ALA A 177 8.30 -31.53 10.92
CA ALA A 177 7.99 -32.04 12.25
C ALA A 177 8.72 -33.36 12.54
N PRO A 178 9.09 -33.62 13.80
CA PRO A 178 8.97 -34.94 14.39
C PRO A 178 7.60 -35.15 15.05
#